data_AF-A0AAX2ST50-F1
#
_entry.id   AF-A0AAX2ST50-F1
#
_cell.length_a   1.000
_cell.length_b   1.000
_cell.length_c   1.000
_cell.angle_alpha   90.00
_cell.angle_beta   90.00
_cell.angle_gamma   90.00
#
_symmetry.space_group_name_H-M   'P 1'
#
loop_
_entity.id
_entity.type
_entity.pdbx_description
1 polymer ?
#
loop_
_entity_poly.entity_id
_entity_poly.type
_entity_poly.pdbx_seq_one_letter_code
_entity_poly.pdbx_strand_id
1 'polypeptide(L)'
;MQPETGIIDPFNRITAKEANLRATKQKENAYKERLKSVYGAIHANVSLGLFETEYIINGFEEADYVFNQLVMKDEYAVTLGAVNSDPDDERMKLTISWDSESLIDPNKKYILPLEEAETTDGAYYYAVRDGGKWQIAVSYNPSELEAFRFTVTAKDIEDAPEWVKAIKPIEVEE
;
A
#
# COMPACT_ATOMS: atom_id res chain seq x y z
N MET A 1 2.10 59.61 -25.26
CA MET A 1 2.33 58.41 -24.42
C MET A 1 1.13 58.30 -23.49
N GLN A 2 0.27 57.32 -23.71
CA GLN A 2 -0.78 56.96 -22.75
C GLN A 2 -0.21 55.87 -21.83
N PRO A 3 -0.50 55.89 -20.51
CA PRO A 3 -0.10 54.79 -19.65
C PRO A 3 -0.99 53.58 -19.97
N GLU A 4 -0.35 52.46 -20.32
CA GLU A 4 -1.02 51.17 -20.42
C GLU A 4 -1.54 50.79 -19.02
N THR A 5 -2.86 50.94 -18.83
CA THR A 5 -3.55 50.36 -17.69
C THR A 5 -3.48 48.85 -17.83
N GLY A 6 -2.58 48.22 -17.06
CA GLY A 6 -2.55 46.78 -16.90
C GLY A 6 -3.94 46.29 -16.51
N ILE A 7 -4.57 45.53 -17.40
CA ILE A 7 -5.86 44.88 -17.14
C ILE A 7 -5.58 43.79 -16.11
N ILE A 8 -5.79 44.11 -14.83
CA ILE A 8 -5.87 43.10 -13.77
C ILE A 8 -7.21 42.39 -14.01
N ASP A 9 -7.18 41.17 -14.53
CA ASP A 9 -8.37 40.37 -14.78
C ASP A 9 -9.21 40.25 -13.48
N PRO A 10 -10.43 40.82 -13.43
CA PRO A 10 -11.26 40.82 -12.24
C PRO A 10 -11.81 39.44 -11.86
N PHE A 11 -11.65 38.43 -12.72
CA PHE A 11 -12.19 37.08 -12.52
C PHE A 11 -11.26 36.11 -11.77
N ASN A 12 -10.05 36.51 -11.41
CA ASN A 12 -9.13 35.64 -10.64
C ASN A 12 -9.08 35.98 -9.14
N ARG A 13 -10.14 36.60 -8.60
CA ARG A 13 -10.28 36.91 -7.17
C ARG A 13 -10.98 35.74 -6.47
N ILE A 14 -10.21 34.97 -5.69
CA ILE A 14 -10.76 33.99 -4.75
C ILE A 14 -10.95 34.61 -3.38
N THR A 15 -11.98 34.19 -2.66
CA THR A 15 -12.18 34.60 -1.27
C THR A 15 -11.12 33.96 -0.35
N ALA A 16 -10.87 34.57 0.81
CA ALA A 16 -9.99 33.97 1.83
C ALA A 16 -10.45 32.56 2.24
N LYS A 17 -11.76 32.31 2.24
CA LYS A 17 -12.35 30.99 2.51
C LYS A 17 -11.98 29.97 1.44
N GLU A 18 -12.08 30.34 0.16
CA GLU A 18 -11.69 29.47 -0.96
C GLU A 18 -10.19 29.24 -1.03
N ALA A 19 -9.39 30.26 -0.75
CA ALA A 19 -7.93 30.15 -0.64
C ALA A 19 -7.55 29.15 0.46
N ASN A 20 -8.17 29.28 1.65
CA ASN A 20 -7.93 28.35 2.76
C ASN A 20 -8.34 26.93 2.39
N LEU A 21 -9.55 26.72 1.83
CA LEU A 21 -10.00 25.40 1.41
C LEU A 21 -9.07 24.75 0.37
N ARG A 22 -8.55 25.53 -0.59
CA ARG A 22 -7.57 25.04 -1.58
C ARG A 22 -6.26 24.64 -0.89
N ALA A 23 -5.75 25.47 0.01
CA ALA A 23 -4.54 25.17 0.76
C ALA A 23 -4.68 23.90 1.61
N THR A 24 -5.80 23.73 2.33
CA THR A 24 -6.09 22.52 3.12
C THR A 24 -6.12 21.28 2.23
N LYS A 25 -6.84 21.30 1.11
CA LYS A 25 -6.90 20.16 0.18
C LYS A 25 -5.54 19.82 -0.41
N GLN A 26 -4.74 20.83 -0.76
CA GLN A 26 -3.40 20.62 -1.29
C GLN A 26 -2.49 19.96 -0.26
N LYS A 27 -2.58 20.39 1.00
CA LYS A 27 -1.86 19.80 2.13
C LYS A 27 -2.27 18.34 2.36
N GLU A 28 -3.57 18.05 2.42
CA GLU A 28 -4.07 16.66 2.53
C GLU A 28 -3.62 15.77 1.36
N ASN A 29 -3.61 16.30 0.13
CA ASN A 29 -3.12 15.55 -1.02
C ASN A 29 -1.63 15.27 -0.91
N ALA A 30 -0.82 16.24 -0.46
CA ALA A 30 0.60 16.01 -0.22
C ALA A 30 0.83 14.87 0.79
N TYR A 31 0.01 14.82 1.86
CA TYR A 31 0.09 13.77 2.88
C TYR A 31 -0.28 12.39 2.33
N LYS A 32 -1.31 12.33 1.47
CA LYS A 32 -1.67 11.08 0.76
C LYS A 32 -0.58 10.62 -0.19
N GLU A 33 0.06 11.52 -0.92
CA GLU A 33 1.18 11.17 -1.79
C GLU A 33 2.40 10.69 -0.98
N ARG A 34 2.67 11.30 0.17
CA ARG A 34 3.69 10.80 1.10
C ARG A 34 3.38 9.37 1.55
N LEU A 35 2.15 9.11 1.99
CA LEU A 35 1.73 7.78 2.42
C LEU A 35 1.90 6.73 1.30
N LYS A 36 1.53 7.06 0.05
CA LYS A 36 1.78 6.20 -1.10
C LYS A 36 3.27 5.91 -1.31
N SER A 37 4.12 6.93 -1.17
CA SER A 37 5.57 6.75 -1.26
C SER A 37 6.09 5.82 -0.17
N VAL A 38 5.55 5.90 1.05
CA VAL A 38 5.93 5.02 2.16
C VAL A 38 5.57 3.57 1.86
N TYR A 39 4.32 3.30 1.45
CA TYR A 39 3.91 1.96 0.99
C TYR A 39 4.79 1.44 -0.14
N GLY A 40 5.13 2.30 -1.11
CA GLY A 40 6.01 1.94 -2.22
C GLY A 40 7.38 1.42 -1.78
N ALA A 41 8.03 2.02 -0.77
CA ALA A 41 9.32 1.49 -0.32
C ALA A 41 9.18 0.30 0.65
N ILE A 42 8.08 0.20 1.40
CA ILE A 42 7.80 -1.05 2.15
C ILE A 42 7.76 -2.21 1.16
N HIS A 43 6.98 -2.07 0.08
CA HIS A 43 6.89 -3.08 -0.98
C HIS A 43 8.24 -3.37 -1.64
N ALA A 44 9.06 -2.35 -1.89
CA ALA A 44 10.42 -2.53 -2.42
C ALA A 44 11.33 -3.30 -1.43
N ASN A 45 11.23 -3.01 -0.13
CA ASN A 45 12.00 -3.70 0.91
C ASN A 45 11.55 -5.16 1.07
N VAL A 46 10.25 -5.43 1.01
CA VAL A 46 9.71 -6.80 1.00
C VAL A 46 10.33 -7.60 -0.14
N SER A 47 10.40 -7.03 -1.36
CA SER A 47 11.06 -7.69 -2.50
C SER A 47 12.55 -7.93 -2.34
N LEU A 48 13.21 -7.25 -1.39
CA LEU A 48 14.61 -7.45 -1.05
C LEU A 48 14.78 -8.37 0.17
N GLY A 49 13.70 -8.91 0.74
CA GLY A 49 13.73 -9.70 1.98
C GLY A 49 14.09 -8.86 3.21
N LEU A 50 13.82 -7.55 3.17
CA LEU A 50 14.00 -6.62 4.28
C LEU A 50 12.67 -6.42 5.01
N PHE A 51 12.74 -6.36 6.33
CA PHE A 51 11.56 -6.37 7.23
C PHE A 51 11.42 -5.11 8.07
N GLU A 52 12.21 -4.08 7.74
CA GLU A 52 12.20 -2.80 8.42
C GLU A 52 12.54 -1.69 7.41
N THR A 53 12.01 -0.49 7.64
CA THR A 53 12.43 0.73 6.95
C THR A 53 12.31 1.94 7.85
N GLU A 54 13.10 2.97 7.55
CA GLU A 54 13.07 4.25 8.23
C GLU A 54 12.76 5.38 7.27
N TYR A 55 12.02 6.38 7.75
CA TYR A 55 11.65 7.57 7.00
C TYR A 55 11.86 8.83 7.83
N ILE A 56 12.43 9.85 7.20
CA ILE A 56 12.49 11.20 7.76
C ILE A 56 11.46 12.06 7.03
N ILE A 57 10.50 12.59 7.78
CA ILE A 57 9.42 13.45 7.28
C ILE A 57 9.60 14.83 7.91
N ASN A 58 9.52 15.88 7.09
CA ASN A 58 9.60 17.25 7.56
C ASN A 58 8.21 17.70 8.05
N GLY A 59 8.09 18.01 9.33
CA GLY A 59 6.85 18.52 9.93
C GLY A 59 6.05 17.44 10.63
N PHE A 60 5.60 17.77 11.85
CA PHE A 60 4.86 16.86 12.72
C PHE A 60 3.54 16.39 12.12
N GLU A 61 2.75 17.30 11.53
CA GLU A 61 1.41 16.96 11.02
C GLU A 61 1.43 15.94 9.87
N GLU A 62 2.42 16.03 8.96
CA GLU A 62 2.57 15.04 7.87
C GLU A 62 2.98 13.69 8.44
N ALA A 63 3.92 13.67 9.38
CA ALA A 63 4.42 12.45 9.99
C ALA A 63 3.35 11.75 10.84
N ASP A 64 2.58 12.51 11.62
CA ASP A 64 1.46 12.02 12.41
C ASP A 64 0.34 11.45 11.53
N TYR A 65 0.04 12.09 10.39
CA TYR A 65 -0.91 11.54 9.42
C TYR A 65 -0.45 10.17 8.89
N VAL A 66 0.81 10.05 8.45
CA VAL A 66 1.34 8.78 7.92
C VAL A 66 1.39 7.71 9.01
N PHE A 67 1.86 8.05 10.20
CA PHE A 67 1.90 7.16 11.37
C PHE A 67 0.50 6.58 11.67
N ASN A 68 -0.51 7.43 11.79
CA ASN A 68 -1.87 6.99 12.11
C ASN A 68 -2.45 6.09 11.01
N GLN A 69 -2.14 6.33 9.74
CA GLN A 69 -2.60 5.46 8.65
C GLN A 69 -1.94 4.07 8.67
N LEU A 70 -0.67 3.98 9.07
CA LEU A 70 0.05 2.71 9.16
C LEU A 70 -0.33 1.91 10.41
N VAL A 71 -0.50 2.57 11.57
CA VAL A 71 -0.90 1.90 12.82
C VAL A 71 -2.31 1.29 12.74
N MET A 72 -3.16 1.79 11.85
CA MET A 72 -4.46 1.18 11.56
C MET A 72 -4.38 -0.16 10.81
N LYS A 73 -3.17 -0.62 10.46
CA LYS A 73 -2.92 -1.88 9.78
C LYS A 73 -2.23 -2.83 10.75
N ASP A 74 -2.81 -4.01 10.94
CA ASP A 74 -2.28 -5.01 11.88
C ASP A 74 -0.94 -5.61 11.43
N GLU A 75 -0.55 -5.40 10.16
CA GLU A 75 0.68 -5.91 9.55
C GLU A 75 1.94 -5.10 9.88
N TYR A 76 1.82 -3.89 10.46
CA TYR A 76 2.95 -3.02 10.77
C TYR A 76 3.12 -2.75 12.26
N ALA A 77 4.36 -2.85 12.73
CA ALA A 77 4.80 -2.19 13.96
C ALA A 77 5.45 -0.85 13.60
N VAL A 78 4.93 0.24 14.17
CA VAL A 78 5.32 1.61 13.79
C VAL A 78 5.71 2.41 15.01
N THR A 79 6.81 3.15 14.92
CA THR A 79 7.21 4.14 15.92
C THR A 79 7.46 5.49 15.26
N LEU A 80 7.12 6.56 15.98
CA LEU A 80 7.29 7.95 15.56
C LEU A 80 8.04 8.71 16.66
N GLY A 81 9.12 9.40 16.29
CA GLY A 81 9.90 10.22 17.21
C GLY A 81 10.58 11.39 16.51
N ALA A 82 11.02 12.39 17.26
CA ALA A 82 11.84 13.47 16.71
C ALA A 82 13.21 12.92 16.27
N VAL A 83 13.78 13.45 15.18
CA VAL A 83 15.12 13.05 14.72
C VAL A 83 16.19 13.39 15.75
N ASN A 84 16.00 14.47 16.51
CA ASN A 84 16.88 14.90 17.58
C ASN A 84 16.10 15.73 18.63
N SER A 85 16.81 16.28 19.61
CA SER A 85 16.22 17.05 20.71
C SER A 85 16.16 18.57 20.47
N ASP A 86 16.53 19.03 19.27
CA ASP A 86 16.42 20.44 18.89
C ASP A 86 14.94 20.81 18.67
N PRO A 87 14.37 21.72 19.46
CA PRO A 87 12.96 22.11 19.32
C PRO A 87 12.67 22.85 18.00
N ASP A 88 13.70 23.40 17.33
CA ASP A 88 13.55 24.08 16.04
C ASP A 88 13.67 23.10 14.85
N ASP A 89 14.02 21.83 15.11
CA ASP A 89 14.07 20.79 14.08
C ASP A 89 12.74 20.03 14.01
N GLU A 90 11.91 20.40 13.04
CA GLU A 90 10.60 19.78 12.82
C GLU A 90 10.65 18.39 12.16
N ARG A 91 11.85 17.83 11.96
CA ARG A 91 11.99 16.51 11.31
C ARG A 91 11.62 15.39 12.26
N MET A 92 10.70 14.56 11.79
CA MET A 92 10.25 13.36 12.48
C MET A 92 10.84 12.12 11.81
N LYS A 93 11.27 11.17 12.62
CA LYS A 93 11.70 9.83 12.22
C LYS A 93 10.55 8.85 12.45
N LEU A 94 10.18 8.16 11.38
CA LEU A 94 9.22 7.06 11.38
C LEU A 94 10.00 5.77 11.14
N THR A 95 9.93 4.82 12.07
CA THR A 95 10.49 3.48 11.91
C THR A 95 9.35 2.50 11.80
N ILE A 96 9.37 1.69 10.74
CA ILE A 96 8.29 0.76 10.37
C ILE A 96 8.93 -0.61 10.22
N SER A 97 8.38 -1.62 10.89
CA SER A 97 8.77 -3.02 10.72
C SER A 97 7.54 -3.89 10.51
N TRP A 98 7.74 -5.05 9.90
CA TRP A 98 6.69 -6.03 9.61
C TRP A 98 7.27 -7.44 9.68
N ASP A 99 6.40 -8.43 9.91
CA ASP A 99 6.82 -9.82 9.85
C ASP A 99 6.86 -10.32 8.40
N SER A 100 7.80 -11.20 8.10
CA SER A 100 7.98 -11.76 6.75
C SER A 100 6.76 -12.54 6.25
N GLU A 101 5.94 -13.05 7.17
CA GLU A 101 4.70 -13.76 6.84
C GLU A 101 3.49 -12.83 6.67
N SER A 102 3.60 -11.57 7.10
CA SER A 102 2.48 -10.62 7.09
C SER A 102 2.33 -9.89 5.76
N LEU A 103 3.41 -9.76 4.98
CA LEU A 103 3.41 -9.05 3.70
C LEU A 103 3.83 -9.96 2.55
N ILE A 104 3.15 -9.77 1.43
CA ILE A 104 3.34 -10.53 0.21
C ILE A 104 4.31 -9.75 -0.69
N ASP A 105 5.29 -10.43 -1.31
CA ASP A 105 6.24 -9.80 -2.23
C ASP A 105 5.55 -9.41 -3.54
N PRO A 106 5.54 -8.12 -3.92
CA PRO A 106 4.85 -7.66 -5.12
C PRO A 106 5.43 -8.22 -6.43
N ASN A 107 6.68 -8.72 -6.43
CA ASN A 107 7.34 -9.26 -7.62
C ASN A 107 7.13 -10.77 -7.79
N LYS A 108 6.49 -11.44 -6.83
CA LYS A 108 6.29 -12.88 -6.85
C LYS A 108 4.87 -13.28 -7.24
N LYS A 109 4.73 -14.54 -7.66
CA LYS A 109 3.46 -15.18 -7.95
C LYS A 109 3.08 -16.11 -6.80
N TYR A 110 1.78 -16.20 -6.57
CA TYR A 110 1.22 -16.96 -5.47
C TYR A 110 0.09 -17.85 -5.94
N ILE A 111 -0.07 -18.99 -5.29
CA ILE A 111 -1.29 -19.80 -5.35
C ILE A 111 -2.02 -19.67 -4.01
N LEU A 112 -3.35 -19.74 -4.06
CA LEU A 112 -4.20 -19.59 -2.88
C LEU A 112 -4.96 -20.90 -2.63
N PRO A 113 -4.33 -21.88 -1.95
CA PRO A 113 -4.99 -23.14 -1.63
C PRO A 113 -6.04 -22.92 -0.53
N LEU A 114 -7.22 -23.50 -0.68
CA LEU A 114 -8.18 -23.54 0.41
C LEU A 114 -7.75 -24.66 1.38
N GLU A 115 -7.36 -24.31 2.62
CA GLU A 115 -7.12 -25.34 3.64
C GLU A 115 -8.39 -26.17 3.85
N GLU A 116 -8.23 -27.51 3.98
CA GLU A 116 -9.27 -28.57 3.99
C GLU A 116 -9.67 -29.20 2.64
N ALA A 117 -8.78 -29.21 1.65
CA ALA A 117 -9.14 -29.69 0.32
C ALA A 117 -8.20 -30.75 -0.29
N GLU A 118 -7.51 -31.59 0.50
CA GLU A 118 -7.14 -32.92 0.01
C GLU A 118 -8.38 -33.81 0.13
N THR A 119 -9.17 -33.87 -0.93
CA THR A 119 -10.19 -34.91 -1.00
C THR A 119 -9.49 -36.27 -1.09
N THR A 120 -10.15 -37.34 -0.64
CA THR A 120 -9.71 -38.74 -0.81
C THR A 120 -9.37 -39.13 -2.26
N ASP A 121 -9.69 -38.26 -3.21
CA ASP A 121 -9.64 -38.45 -4.65
C ASP A 121 -8.43 -37.74 -5.28
N GLY A 122 -7.60 -37.04 -4.47
CA GLY A 122 -6.40 -36.33 -4.93
C GLY A 122 -6.67 -35.00 -5.65
N ALA A 123 -7.86 -34.42 -5.45
CA ALA A 123 -8.19 -33.09 -5.98
C ALA A 123 -7.72 -32.01 -4.99
N TYR A 124 -7.22 -30.89 -5.50
CA TYR A 124 -6.83 -29.70 -4.75
C TYR A 124 -7.66 -28.50 -5.19
N TYR A 125 -8.11 -27.69 -4.24
CA TYR A 125 -8.96 -26.51 -4.50
C TYR A 125 -8.20 -25.21 -4.27
N TYR A 126 -8.35 -24.27 -5.21
CA TYR A 126 -7.65 -23.00 -5.20
C TYR A 126 -8.59 -21.84 -5.47
N ALA A 127 -8.35 -20.70 -4.82
CA ALA A 127 -8.95 -19.44 -5.20
C ALA A 127 -8.19 -18.87 -6.40
N VAL A 128 -8.90 -18.63 -7.50
CA VAL A 128 -8.33 -18.11 -8.74
C VAL A 128 -9.05 -16.87 -9.20
N ARG A 129 -8.32 -16.00 -9.91
CA ARG A 129 -8.85 -14.79 -10.53
C ARG A 129 -8.95 -14.98 -12.04
N ASP A 130 -10.14 -15.29 -12.53
CA ASP A 130 -10.40 -15.48 -13.97
C ASP A 130 -11.50 -14.53 -14.45
N GLY A 131 -11.27 -13.89 -15.60
CA GLY A 131 -12.12 -12.82 -16.12
C GLY A 131 -12.33 -11.65 -15.15
N GLY A 132 -11.39 -11.42 -14.22
CA GLY A 132 -11.49 -10.40 -13.17
C GLY A 132 -12.40 -10.79 -11.98
N LYS A 133 -12.94 -12.01 -11.96
CA LYS A 133 -13.78 -12.53 -10.87
C LYS A 133 -13.04 -13.61 -10.09
N TRP A 134 -13.25 -13.59 -8.77
CA TRP A 134 -12.76 -14.63 -7.88
C TRP A 134 -13.68 -15.84 -7.91
N GLN A 135 -13.10 -17.01 -8.11
CA GLN A 135 -13.81 -18.28 -8.13
C GLN A 135 -12.93 -19.39 -7.54
N ILE A 136 -13.55 -20.53 -7.21
CA ILE A 136 -12.84 -21.72 -6.76
C ILE A 136 -12.61 -22.61 -7.97
N ALA A 137 -11.36 -22.98 -8.22
CA ALA A 137 -10.97 -23.95 -9.24
C ALA A 137 -10.40 -25.21 -8.60
N VAL A 138 -10.54 -26.32 -9.33
CA VAL A 138 -10.00 -27.63 -8.92
C VAL A 138 -8.83 -28.00 -9.83
N SER A 139 -7.76 -28.52 -9.25
CA SER A 139 -6.66 -29.18 -9.96
C SER A 139 -6.45 -30.57 -9.42
N TYR A 140 -6.19 -31.53 -10.31
CA TYR A 140 -5.77 -32.89 -9.95
C TYR A 140 -4.27 -33.10 -10.21
N ASN A 141 -3.57 -32.06 -10.66
CA ASN A 141 -2.17 -32.13 -11.03
C ASN A 141 -1.41 -30.91 -10.47
N PRO A 142 -0.49 -31.12 -9.52
CA PRO A 142 0.35 -30.05 -8.98
C PRO A 142 1.18 -29.32 -10.04
N SER A 143 1.53 -29.99 -11.14
CA SER A 143 2.28 -29.38 -12.24
C SER A 143 1.48 -28.35 -13.05
N GLU A 144 0.16 -28.26 -12.88
CA GLU A 144 -0.66 -27.23 -13.52
C GLU A 144 -0.77 -25.94 -12.69
N LEU A 145 -0.24 -25.92 -11.46
CA LEU A 145 -0.41 -24.81 -10.52
C LEU A 145 0.39 -23.56 -10.91
N GLU A 146 1.49 -23.74 -11.63
CA GLU A 146 2.27 -22.65 -12.24
C GLU A 146 1.57 -22.01 -13.44
N ALA A 147 0.47 -22.61 -13.94
CA ALA A 147 -0.28 -22.02 -15.04
C ALA A 147 -0.89 -20.68 -14.61
N PHE A 148 -0.89 -19.72 -15.53
CA PHE A 148 -1.41 -18.35 -15.32
C PHE A 148 -2.84 -18.30 -14.72
N ARG A 149 -3.63 -19.37 -14.90
CA ARG A 149 -4.98 -19.48 -14.34
C ARG A 149 -5.03 -19.72 -12.83
N PHE A 150 -3.97 -20.26 -12.22
CA PHE A 150 -3.90 -20.59 -10.80
C PHE A 150 -3.02 -19.63 -10.00
N THR A 151 -2.08 -18.97 -10.68
CA THR A 151 -1.22 -17.96 -10.06
C THR A 151 -1.92 -16.60 -9.98
N VAL A 152 -1.74 -15.91 -8.86
CA VAL A 152 -2.17 -14.53 -8.63
C VAL A 152 -0.98 -13.68 -8.18
N THR A 153 -1.07 -12.37 -8.37
CA THR A 153 -0.05 -11.40 -7.92
C THR A 153 -0.41 -10.86 -6.52
N ALA A 154 0.55 -10.28 -5.80
CA ALA A 154 0.28 -9.62 -4.52
C ALA A 154 -0.84 -8.56 -4.66
N LYS A 155 -0.81 -7.79 -5.76
CA LYS A 155 -1.84 -6.79 -6.07
C LYS A 155 -3.23 -7.41 -6.23
N ASP A 156 -3.32 -8.60 -6.85
CA ASP A 156 -4.61 -9.29 -6.95
C ASP A 156 -5.15 -9.61 -5.55
N ILE A 157 -4.30 -10.09 -4.64
CA ILE A 157 -4.66 -10.47 -3.27
C ILE A 157 -5.06 -9.22 -2.44
N GLU A 158 -4.32 -8.12 -2.56
CA GLU A 158 -4.66 -6.83 -1.92
C GLU A 158 -6.04 -6.32 -2.32
N ASP A 159 -6.40 -6.45 -3.60
CA ASP A 159 -7.69 -6.03 -4.17
C ASP A 159 -8.79 -7.11 -4.01
N ALA A 160 -8.48 -8.24 -3.36
CA ALA A 160 -9.39 -9.37 -3.25
C ALA A 160 -10.49 -9.18 -2.19
N PRO A 161 -11.62 -9.89 -2.29
CA PRO A 161 -12.62 -9.94 -1.24
C PRO A 161 -12.07 -10.64 0.02
N GLU A 162 -12.66 -10.34 1.18
CA GLU A 162 -12.19 -10.83 2.49
C GLU A 162 -11.97 -12.34 2.57
N TRP A 163 -12.83 -13.14 1.93
CA TRP A 163 -12.68 -14.61 1.93
C TRP A 163 -11.40 -15.08 1.22
N VAL A 164 -10.89 -14.34 0.25
CA VAL A 164 -9.63 -14.63 -0.45
C VAL A 164 -8.46 -14.17 0.40
N LYS A 165 -8.56 -13.00 1.02
CA LYS A 165 -7.52 -12.45 1.93
C LYS A 165 -7.28 -13.33 3.16
N ALA A 166 -8.29 -14.08 3.58
CA ALA A 166 -8.18 -15.05 4.66
C ALA A 166 -7.38 -16.32 4.28
N ILE A 167 -7.10 -16.54 2.99
CA ILE A 167 -6.34 -17.70 2.52
C ILE A 167 -4.84 -17.40 2.63
N LYS A 168 -4.08 -18.31 3.24
CA LYS A 168 -2.61 -18.19 3.30
C LYS A 168 -2.02 -18.37 1.89
N PRO A 169 -1.38 -17.34 1.30
CA PRO A 169 -0.77 -17.46 0.00
C PRO A 169 0.49 -18.33 0.06
N ILE A 170 0.68 -19.18 -0.95
CA ILE A 170 1.91 -19.96 -1.14
C ILE A 170 2.65 -19.41 -2.35
N GLU A 171 3.90 -19.03 -2.13
CA GLU A 171 4.82 -18.59 -3.19
C GLU A 171 5.10 -19.72 -4.17
N VAL A 172 5.12 -19.40 -5.46
CA VAL A 172 5.51 -20.32 -6.52
C VAL A 172 6.86 -19.88 -7.07
N GLU A 173 7.84 -20.78 -7.03
CA GLU A 173 9.16 -20.55 -7.67
C GLU A 173 8.98 -20.62 -9.20
N GLU A 174 9.62 -19.69 -9.93
CA GLU A 174 9.70 -19.73 -11.41
C GLU A 174 10.75 -20.72 -11.92
#